data_AF-A0A6P1TU61-F1
#
_entry.id   AF-A0A6P1TU61-F1
#
_cell.length_a   1.000
_cell.length_b   1.000
_cell.length_c   1.000
_cell.angle_alpha   90.00
_cell.angle_beta   90.00
_cell.angle_gamma   90.00
#
_symmetry.space_group_name_H-M   'P 1'
#
loop_
_entity.id
_entity.type
_entity.pdbx_description
1 polymer ?
#
loop_
_entity_poly.entity_id
_entity_poly.type
_entity_poly.pdbx_seq_one_letter_code
_entity_poly.pdbx_strand_id
1 'polypeptide(L)'
;MEDGFSNLANAIIIQAVKDYREAIRFLKTHPHTPDLDTEEAKTDIRKITLLNEIIKNEGERDDVERFFRSGWFKALTSLDGEAILKQVREMEVG
;
A
#
# COMPACT_ATOMS: atom_id res chain seq x y z
N MET A 1 -28.01 -11.38 -10.35
CA MET A 1 -27.71 -10.27 -11.26
C MET A 1 -26.73 -9.40 -10.48
N GLU A 2 -25.42 -9.62 -10.64
CA GLU A 2 -24.46 -8.65 -10.11
C GLU A 2 -24.67 -7.37 -10.91
N ASP A 3 -25.09 -6.31 -10.23
CA ASP A 3 -25.23 -5.01 -10.87
C ASP A 3 -23.86 -4.44 -11.25
N GLY A 4 -23.83 -3.51 -12.20
CA GLY A 4 -22.58 -2.90 -12.67
C GLY A 4 -21.79 -2.21 -11.54
N PHE A 5 -22.46 -1.83 -10.45
CA PHE A 5 -21.83 -1.23 -9.28
C PHE A 5 -21.02 -2.25 -8.47
N SER A 6 -21.55 -3.46 -8.29
CA SER A 6 -20.82 -4.56 -7.62
C SER A 6 -19.54 -4.91 -8.38
N ASN A 7 -19.60 -4.98 -9.71
CA ASN A 7 -18.43 -5.23 -10.54
C ASN A 7 -17.37 -4.13 -10.42
N LEU A 8 -17.81 -2.87 -10.40
CA LEU A 8 -16.89 -1.74 -10.21
C LEU A 8 -16.27 -1.75 -8.80
N ALA A 9 -17.07 -1.99 -7.76
CA ALA A 9 -16.59 -2.08 -6.39
C ALA A 9 -15.55 -3.19 -6.23
N ASN A 10 -15.84 -4.39 -6.76
CA ASN A 10 -14.92 -5.51 -6.76
C ASN A 10 -13.62 -5.18 -7.51
N ALA A 11 -13.70 -4.52 -8.67
CA ALA A 11 -12.52 -4.11 -9.43
C ALA A 11 -11.64 -3.13 -8.66
N ILE A 12 -12.23 -2.15 -7.97
CA ILE A 12 -11.51 -1.18 -7.13
C ILE A 12 -10.81 -1.90 -5.98
N ILE A 13 -11.50 -2.82 -5.30
CA ILE A 13 -10.94 -3.60 -4.20
C ILE A 13 -9.76 -4.45 -4.67
N ILE A 14 -9.92 -5.16 -5.80
CA ILE A 14 -8.86 -5.99 -6.38
C ILE A 14 -7.65 -5.13 -6.75
N GLN A 15 -7.86 -3.95 -7.32
CA GLN A 15 -6.75 -3.06 -7.69
C GLN A 15 -6.03 -2.54 -6.44
N ALA A 16 -6.76 -2.08 -5.43
CA ALA A 16 -6.18 -1.63 -4.17
C ALA A 16 -5.34 -2.73 -3.50
N VAL A 17 -5.80 -3.99 -3.52
CA VAL A 17 -5.00 -5.12 -3.01
C VAL A 17 -3.69 -5.29 -3.80
N LYS A 18 -3.71 -5.14 -5.13
CA LYS A 18 -2.49 -5.25 -5.95
C LYS A 18 -1.51 -4.13 -5.62
N ASP A 19 -1.98 -2.90 -5.56
CA ASP A 19 -1.15 -1.73 -5.26
C ASP A 19 -0.53 -1.88 -3.85
N TYR A 20 -1.31 -2.37 -2.88
CA TYR A 20 -0.82 -2.68 -1.55
C TYR A 20 0.29 -3.73 -1.53
N ARG A 21 0.11 -4.82 -2.29
CA ARG A 21 1.09 -5.91 -2.38
C ARG A 21 2.42 -5.43 -2.93
N GLU A 22 2.39 -4.62 -4.00
CA GLU A 22 3.59 -4.07 -4.61
C GLU A 22 4.33 -3.15 -3.63
N ALA A 23 3.60 -2.25 -2.97
CA ALA A 23 4.17 -1.33 -1.98
C ALA A 23 4.82 -2.07 -0.81
N ILE A 24 4.12 -2.99 -0.15
CA ILE A 24 4.67 -3.71 1.02
C ILE A 24 5.85 -4.62 0.63
N ARG A 25 5.85 -5.19 -0.57
CA ARG A 25 6.96 -6.01 -1.06
C ARG A 25 8.20 -5.18 -1.32
N PHE A 26 8.04 -3.97 -1.89
CA PHE A 26 9.13 -3.03 -2.07
C PHE A 26 9.68 -2.54 -0.73
N LEU A 27 8.82 -2.20 0.22
CA LEU A 27 9.22 -1.73 1.56
C LEU A 27 9.87 -2.82 2.41
N LYS A 28 9.53 -4.10 2.17
CA LYS A 28 10.21 -5.25 2.81
C LYS A 28 11.68 -5.32 2.40
N THR A 29 12.00 -5.04 1.13
CA THR A 29 13.37 -5.09 0.60
C THR A 29 14.12 -3.77 0.80
N HIS A 30 13.41 -2.65 0.86
CA HIS A 30 13.95 -1.31 1.06
C HIS A 30 13.24 -0.62 2.24
N PRO A 31 13.55 -1.03 3.48
CA PRO A 31 13.00 -0.37 4.64
C PRO A 31 13.50 1.08 4.70
N HIS A 32 12.65 2.00 5.14
CA HIS A 32 13.06 3.35 5.44
C HIS A 32 14.01 3.34 6.64
N THR A 33 15.29 3.59 6.38
CA THR A 33 16.31 3.65 7.41
C THR A 33 16.76 5.10 7.65
N PRO A 34 16.97 5.53 8.92
CA PRO A 34 17.31 6.93 9.23
C PRO A 34 18.62 7.43 8.60
N ASP A 35 19.50 6.53 8.16
CA ASP A 35 20.71 6.92 7.43
C ASP A 35 20.42 7.54 6.06
N LEU A 36 19.25 7.27 5.46
CA LEU A 36 18.80 7.89 4.21
C LEU A 36 18.41 9.36 4.40
N ASP A 37 18.04 9.76 5.61
CA ASP A 37 17.66 11.15 5.94
C ASP A 37 18.86 12.05 6.26
N THR A 38 20.07 11.49 6.30
CA THR A 38 21.29 12.24 6.63
C THR A 38 21.64 13.25 5.53
N GLU A 39 22.28 14.37 5.91
CA GLU A 39 22.73 15.39 4.96
C GLU A 39 23.73 14.83 3.94
N GLU A 40 24.52 13.83 4.34
CA GLU A 40 25.44 13.11 3.47
C GLU A 40 24.69 12.26 2.43
N ALA A 41 23.63 11.56 2.83
CA ALA A 41 22.79 10.78 1.91
C ALA A 41 22.06 11.67 0.88
N LYS A 42 21.68 12.90 1.27
CA LYS A 42 21.05 13.89 0.40
C LYS A 42 21.98 14.49 -0.67
N THR A 43 23.27 14.15 -0.65
CA THR A 43 24.22 14.53 -1.73
C THR A 43 24.38 13.45 -2.79
N ASP A 44 24.01 12.20 -2.49
CA ASP A 44 24.10 11.08 -3.42
C ASP A 44 22.78 10.93 -4.19
N ILE A 45 22.81 11.24 -5.50
CA ILE A 45 21.64 11.16 -6.39
C ILE A 45 20.95 9.78 -6.29
N ARG A 46 21.70 8.68 -6.17
CA ARG A 46 21.12 7.33 -6.08
C ARG A 46 20.35 7.13 -4.79
N LYS A 47 20.89 7.63 -3.67
CA LYS A 47 20.22 7.57 -2.36
C LYS A 47 18.96 8.43 -2.34
N ILE A 48 19.01 9.63 -2.95
CA ILE A 48 17.84 10.50 -3.10
C ILE A 48 16.75 9.81 -3.91
N THR A 49 17.10 9.20 -5.06
CA THR A 49 16.12 8.46 -5.88
C THR A 49 15.51 7.30 -5.10
N LEU A 50 16.33 6.53 -4.39
CA LEU A 50 15.84 5.42 -3.56
C LEU A 50 14.90 5.92 -2.46
N LEU A 51 15.27 7.00 -1.76
CA LEU A 51 14.44 7.58 -0.70
C LEU A 51 13.10 8.06 -1.25
N ASN A 52 13.08 8.72 -2.42
CA ASN A 52 11.84 9.14 -3.06
C ASN A 52 10.94 7.96 -3.42
N GLU A 53 11.51 6.86 -3.92
CA GLU A 53 10.75 5.64 -4.18
C GLU A 53 10.23 5.00 -2.88
N ILE A 54 11.03 4.97 -1.80
CA ILE A 54 10.58 4.48 -0.50
C ILE A 54 9.40 5.32 -0.01
N ILE A 55 9.53 6.65 0.04
CA ILE A 55 8.46 7.56 0.50
C ILE A 55 7.20 7.39 -0.34
N LYS A 56 7.35 7.24 -1.66
CA LYS A 56 6.21 6.97 -2.55
C LYS A 56 5.51 5.67 -2.16
N ASN A 57 6.25 4.57 -1.98
CA ASN A 57 5.66 3.29 -1.60
C ASN A 57 5.06 3.32 -0.18
N GLU A 58 5.62 4.08 0.75
CA GLU A 58 5.01 4.34 2.06
C GLU A 58 3.68 5.07 1.92
N GLY A 59 3.61 6.08 1.06
CA GLY A 59 2.37 6.80 0.73
C GLY A 59 1.30 5.86 0.14
N GLU A 60 1.66 5.06 -0.87
CA GLU A 60 0.74 4.09 -1.49
C GLU A 60 0.22 3.07 -0.46
N ARG A 61 1.11 2.55 0.40
CA ARG A 61 0.73 1.65 1.50
C ARG A 61 -0.30 2.33 2.40
N ASP A 62 -0.03 3.55 2.84
CA ASP A 62 -0.85 4.27 3.81
C ASP A 62 -2.21 4.69 3.23
N ASP A 63 -2.25 5.10 1.97
CA ASP A 63 -3.49 5.44 1.25
C ASP A 63 -4.38 4.21 1.09
N VAL A 64 -3.80 3.06 0.74
CA VAL A 64 -4.57 1.82 0.64
C VAL A 64 -5.07 1.35 2.01
N GLU A 65 -4.26 1.44 3.06
CA GLU A 65 -4.72 1.13 4.43
C GLU A 65 -5.87 2.03 4.87
N ARG A 66 -5.77 3.33 4.56
CA ARG A 66 -6.82 4.28 4.82
C ARG A 66 -8.09 3.95 4.04
N PHE A 67 -7.97 3.54 2.77
CA PHE A 67 -9.11 3.09 1.96
C PHE A 67 -9.82 1.91 2.61
N PHE A 68 -9.12 0.82 2.96
CA PHE A 68 -9.72 -0.37 3.57
C PHE A 68 -10.32 -0.10 4.96
N ARG A 69 -9.76 0.85 5.73
CA ARG A 69 -10.30 1.29 7.02
C ARG A 69 -11.42 2.34 6.91
N SER A 70 -11.67 2.87 5.71
CA SER A 70 -12.61 3.96 5.51
C SER A 70 -14.08 3.53 5.65
N GLY A 71 -14.94 4.50 5.97
CA GLY A 71 -16.39 4.30 5.92
C GLY A 71 -16.92 4.04 4.51
N TRP A 72 -16.20 4.48 3.47
CA TRP A 72 -16.58 4.22 2.08
C TRP A 72 -16.43 2.75 1.72
N PHE A 73 -15.32 2.11 2.11
CA PHE A 73 -15.13 0.67 1.93
C PHE A 73 -16.24 -0.14 2.63
N LYS A 74 -16.59 0.22 3.88
CA LYS A 74 -17.69 -0.41 4.63
C LYS A 74 -19.07 -0.22 3.97
N ALA A 75 -19.26 0.84 3.19
CA ALA A 75 -20.49 1.07 2.45
C ALA A 75 -20.54 0.29 1.13
N LEU A 76 -19.38 0.01 0.52
CA LEU A 76 -19.26 -0.77 -0.71
C LEU A 76 -19.41 -2.28 -0.50
N THR A 77 -18.97 -2.78 0.65
CA THR A 77 -18.92 -4.22 0.90
C THR A 77 -19.08 -4.55 2.39
N SER A 78 -19.55 -5.77 2.66
CA SER A 78 -19.63 -6.34 4.01
C SER A 78 -18.32 -7.01 4.47
N LEU A 79 -17.30 -7.03 3.61
CA LEU A 79 -15.98 -7.57 3.95
C LEU A 79 -15.29 -6.74 5.04
N ASP A 80 -14.44 -7.39 5.82
CA ASP A 80 -13.60 -6.73 6.82
C ASP A 80 -12.28 -6.29 6.19
N GLY A 81 -12.11 -4.97 6.01
CA GLY A 81 -10.92 -4.39 5.42
C GLY A 81 -9.64 -4.66 6.21
N GLU A 82 -9.72 -4.76 7.55
CA GLU A 82 -8.55 -5.05 8.38
C GLU A 82 -8.11 -6.51 8.22
N ALA A 83 -9.08 -7.43 8.09
CA ALA A 83 -8.80 -8.83 7.81
C ALA A 83 -8.10 -9.00 6.45
N ILE A 84 -8.53 -8.27 5.42
CA ILE A 84 -7.88 -8.27 4.10
C ILE A 84 -6.43 -7.78 4.22
N LEU A 85 -6.21 -6.61 4.84
CA LEU A 85 -4.86 -6.06 5.03
C LEU A 85 -3.94 -7.05 5.76
N LYS A 86 -4.43 -7.65 6.85
CA LYS A 86 -3.68 -8.64 7.62
C LYS A 86 -3.30 -9.85 6.77
N GLN A 87 -4.25 -10.41 6.03
CA GLN A 87 -4.00 -11.57 5.17
C GLN A 87 -2.99 -11.24 4.08
N VAL A 88 -3.09 -10.06 3.45
CA VAL A 88 -2.14 -9.64 2.41
C VAL A 88 -0.72 -9.48 2.97
N ARG A 89 -0.58 -8.87 4.15
CA ARG A 89 0.72 -8.77 4.85
C ARG A 89 1.30 -10.14 5.18
N GLU A 90 0.48 -11.07 5.67
CA GLU A 90 0.92 -12.44 5.98
C GLU A 90 1.39 -13.19 4.72
N MET A 91 0.74 -12.98 3.57
CA MET A 91 1.11 -13.63 2.31
C MET A 91 2.41 -13.09 1.69
N GLU A 92 2.69 -11.79 1.82
CA GLU A 92 3.85 -11.15 1.17
C GLU A 92 5.05 -10.96 2.13
N VAL A 93 4.77 -10.71 3.41
CA VAL A 93 5.77 -10.36 4.43
C VAL A 93 6.06 -11.53 5.38
N GLY A 94 5.25 -12.59 5.34
CA GLY A 94 5.55 -13.89 5.97
C GLY A 94 6.82 -14.55 5.45
#